data_AF-A0A7S3ML83-F1
#
_entry.id   AF-A0A7S3ML83-F1
#
_cell.length_a   1.000
_cell.length_b   1.000
_cell.length_c   1.000
_cell.angle_alpha   90.00
_cell.angle_beta   90.00
_cell.angle_gamma   90.00
#
_symmetry.space_group_name_H-M   'P 1'
#
loop_
_entity.id
_entity.type
_entity.pdbx_description
1 polymer ?
#
loop_
_entity_poly.entity_id
_entity_poly.type
_entity_poly.pdbx_seq_one_letter_code
_entity_poly.pdbx_strand_id
1 'polypeptide(L)'
;MNYYQGMNDVAAVMLLTLGPNSGFQTCEIASRFLLTDFLQLPFDQGLVPLFHLVFFLLKSVDPDLYSLASDDGLQPMPIFATSWILTTFAHDIESLEAVQRLYDVLLASHPLMIVYLCVAMIKLYEEELEENAEEMQSSVCFFVFKAPLKKLNSLDQVNRLVSLALEFEEQ
;
A
#
# COMPACT_ATOMS: atom_id res chain seq x y z
N MET A 1 4.18 17.08 15.24
CA MET A 1 4.60 15.75 14.75
C MET A 1 4.32 14.77 15.87
N ASN A 2 3.27 13.95 15.71
CA ASN A 2 2.89 12.95 16.70
C ASN A 2 3.20 11.57 16.11
N TYR A 3 3.73 10.67 16.93
CA TYR A 3 3.90 9.28 16.52
C TYR A 3 2.55 8.66 16.13
N TYR A 4 2.53 7.87 15.06
CA TYR A 4 1.40 7.02 14.69
C TYR A 4 1.84 5.55 14.66
N GLN A 5 0.89 4.64 14.92
CA GLN A 5 1.15 3.20 14.91
C GLN A 5 1.50 2.72 13.50
N GLY A 6 2.66 2.08 13.33
CA GLY A 6 3.19 1.63 12.03
C GLY A 6 4.40 2.43 11.55
N MET A 7 4.64 3.63 12.10
CA MET A 7 5.84 4.41 11.78
C MET A 7 7.14 3.66 12.14
N ASN A 8 7.08 2.81 13.17
CA ASN A 8 8.21 1.97 13.58
C ASN A 8 8.62 0.96 12.50
N ASP A 9 7.67 0.45 11.70
CA ASP A 9 7.96 -0.50 10.62
C ASP A 9 8.72 0.22 9.49
N VAL A 10 8.30 1.45 9.15
CA VAL A 10 9.01 2.30 8.19
C VAL A 10 10.43 2.63 8.66
N ALA A 11 10.57 3.01 9.93
CA ALA A 11 11.87 3.32 10.50
C ALA A 11 12.80 2.10 10.53
N ALA A 12 12.24 0.91 10.80
CA ALA A 12 13.00 -0.34 10.80
C ALA A 12 13.60 -0.63 9.42
N VAL A 13 12.83 -0.49 8.33
CA VAL A 13 13.34 -0.69 6.96
C VAL A 13 14.53 0.25 6.68
N MET A 14 14.41 1.54 6.99
CA MET A 14 15.48 2.51 6.75
C MET A 14 16.73 2.23 7.58
N LEU A 15 16.58 1.90 8.87
CA LEU A 15 17.69 1.61 9.77
C LEU A 15 18.40 0.30 9.41
N LEU A 16 17.65 -0.74 9.03
CA LEU A 16 18.21 -2.03 8.61
C LEU A 16 18.91 -1.92 7.25
N THR A 17 18.45 -1.02 6.37
CA THR A 17 19.03 -0.83 5.03
C THR A 17 20.27 0.06 5.04
N LEU A 18 20.21 1.18 5.76
CA LEU A 18 21.22 2.25 5.68
C LEU A 18 22.11 2.33 6.93
N GLY A 19 21.85 1.51 7.93
CA GLY A 19 22.50 1.59 9.23
C GLY A 19 22.00 2.77 10.08
N PRO A 20 22.52 2.92 11.32
CA PRO A 20 21.94 3.82 12.31
C PRO A 20 22.02 5.30 11.94
N ASN A 21 23.14 5.76 11.35
CA ASN A 21 23.33 7.18 11.05
C ASN A 21 22.52 7.62 9.83
N SER A 22 22.74 6.98 8.68
CA SER A 22 22.04 7.31 7.44
C SER A 22 20.57 6.91 7.48
N GLY A 23 20.23 5.81 8.17
CA GLY A 23 18.86 5.41 8.42
C GLY A 23 18.10 6.46 9.23
N PHE A 24 18.67 6.97 10.33
CA PHE A 24 18.04 8.06 11.11
C PHE A 24 17.81 9.32 10.26
N GLN A 25 18.81 9.75 9.50
CA GLN A 25 18.68 10.91 8.61
C GLN A 25 17.58 10.70 7.54
N THR A 26 17.50 9.48 7.00
CA THR A 26 16.47 9.13 6.01
C THR A 26 15.09 9.10 6.65
N CYS A 27 14.93 8.58 7.86
CA CYS A 27 13.69 8.66 8.64
C CYS A 27 13.26 10.11 8.88
N GLU A 28 14.21 10.99 9.21
CA GLU A 28 13.92 12.41 9.41
C GLU A 28 13.40 13.06 8.11
N ILE A 29 14.03 12.77 6.97
CA ILE A 29 13.57 13.24 5.66
C ILE A 29 12.18 12.67 5.37
N ALA A 30 12.00 11.34 5.45
CA ALA A 30 10.72 10.70 5.18
C ALA A 30 9.59 11.24 6.06
N SER A 31 9.86 11.58 7.32
CA SER A 31 8.88 12.20 8.21
C SER A 31 8.34 13.54 7.67
N ARG A 32 9.18 14.30 6.95
CA ARG A 32 8.88 15.63 6.40
C ARG A 32 8.34 15.63 4.98
N PHE A 33 8.34 14.48 4.30
CA PHE A 33 7.83 14.36 2.94
C PHE A 33 6.84 13.19 2.77
N LEU A 34 7.28 11.96 3.05
CA LEU A 34 6.49 10.75 2.79
C LEU A 34 5.40 10.52 3.84
N LEU A 35 5.69 10.81 5.12
CA LEU A 35 4.82 10.47 6.26
C LEU A 35 4.15 11.71 6.88
N THR A 36 4.30 12.87 6.26
CA THR A 36 3.96 14.17 6.88
C THR A 36 2.51 14.26 7.26
N ASP A 37 1.61 13.83 6.38
CA ASP A 37 0.17 13.89 6.62
C ASP A 37 -0.21 13.02 7.81
N PHE A 38 0.33 11.81 7.92
CA PHE A 38 0.08 10.88 9.03
C PHE A 38 0.66 11.37 10.37
N LEU A 39 1.68 12.23 10.32
CA LEU A 39 2.35 12.78 11.49
C LEU A 39 1.76 14.11 11.99
N GLN A 40 1.00 14.81 11.14
CA GLN A 40 0.48 16.15 11.42
C GLN A 40 -1.04 16.23 11.46
N LEU A 41 -1.73 15.40 10.67
CA LEU A 41 -3.18 15.41 10.56
C LEU A 41 -3.81 14.34 11.46
N PRO A 42 -5.08 14.50 11.84
CA PRO A 42 -5.90 13.40 12.31
C PRO A 42 -5.88 12.22 11.34
N PHE A 43 -5.99 11.00 11.89
CA PHE A 43 -5.85 9.74 11.14
C PHE A 43 -6.71 9.69 9.87
N ASP A 44 -7.99 10.04 10.01
CA ASP A 44 -8.96 10.09 8.92
C ASP A 44 -8.57 11.12 7.86
N GLN A 45 -8.13 12.31 8.26
CA GLN A 45 -7.76 13.38 7.33
C GLN A 45 -6.51 13.06 6.51
N GLY A 46 -5.56 12.30 7.05
CA GLY A 46 -4.38 11.85 6.30
C GLY A 46 -4.65 10.64 5.39
N LEU A 47 -5.53 9.72 5.81
CA LEU A 47 -5.69 8.42 5.15
C LEU A 47 -6.87 8.37 4.17
N VAL A 48 -8.02 8.95 4.53
CA VAL A 48 -9.25 8.87 3.72
C VAL A 48 -9.07 9.46 2.31
N PRO A 49 -8.33 10.57 2.10
CA PRO A 49 -8.07 11.05 0.74
C PRO A 49 -7.32 10.03 -0.13
N LEU A 50 -6.35 9.30 0.44
CA LEU A 50 -5.60 8.27 -0.28
C LEU A 50 -6.48 7.06 -0.61
N PHE A 51 -7.38 6.67 0.29
CA PHE A 51 -8.40 5.65 0.03
C PHE A 51 -9.32 6.00 -1.14
N HIS A 52 -9.79 7.25 -1.19
CA HIS A 52 -10.58 7.71 -2.34
C HIS A 52 -9.76 7.67 -3.63
N LEU A 53 -8.47 8.03 -3.59
CA LEU A 53 -7.59 7.94 -4.75
C LEU A 53 -7.35 6.50 -5.21
N VAL A 54 -7.16 5.55 -4.29
CA VAL A 54 -6.99 4.12 -4.61
C VAL A 54 -8.21 3.61 -5.36
N PHE A 55 -9.42 3.85 -4.85
CA PHE A 55 -10.65 3.41 -5.52
C PHE A 55 -10.99 4.20 -6.78
N PHE A 56 -10.66 5.50 -6.83
CA PHE A 56 -10.79 6.28 -8.06
C PHE A 56 -9.90 5.73 -9.17
N LEU A 57 -8.63 5.47 -8.87
CA LEU A 57 -7.68 4.91 -9.82
C LEU A 57 -8.06 3.47 -10.20
N LEU A 58 -8.41 2.62 -9.23
CA LEU A 58 -8.88 1.25 -9.51
C LEU A 58 -10.07 1.26 -10.47
N LYS A 59 -11.06 2.11 -10.25
CA LYS A 59 -12.22 2.25 -11.15
C LYS A 59 -11.82 2.70 -12.56
N SER A 60 -10.79 3.53 -12.68
CA SER A 60 -10.28 3.99 -13.97
C SER A 60 -9.55 2.88 -14.72
N VAL A 61 -8.77 2.07 -13.99
CA VAL A 61 -7.99 0.95 -14.55
C VAL A 61 -8.87 -0.24 -14.89
N ASP A 62 -9.78 -0.59 -13.98
CA ASP A 62 -10.62 -1.78 -14.07
C ASP A 62 -11.95 -1.57 -13.32
N PRO A 63 -13.01 -1.14 -14.02
CA PRO A 63 -14.33 -0.92 -13.43
C PRO A 63 -14.97 -2.18 -12.81
N ASP A 64 -14.72 -3.35 -13.39
CA ASP A 64 -15.32 -4.61 -12.94
C ASP A 64 -14.64 -5.07 -11.63
N LEU A 65 -13.31 -4.98 -11.59
CA LEU A 65 -12.55 -5.23 -10.36
C LEU A 65 -12.86 -4.19 -9.27
N TYR A 66 -13.09 -2.93 -9.65
CA TYR A 66 -13.59 -1.93 -8.71
C TYR A 66 -14.94 -2.34 -8.13
N SER A 67 -15.90 -2.74 -8.95
CA SER A 67 -17.22 -3.21 -8.48
C SER A 67 -17.10 -4.40 -7.53
N LEU A 68 -16.16 -5.31 -7.80
CA LEU A 68 -15.85 -6.44 -6.93
C LEU A 68 -15.21 -5.99 -5.60
N ALA A 69 -14.27 -5.05 -5.65
CA ALA A 69 -13.47 -4.65 -4.50
C ALA A 69 -14.13 -3.58 -3.61
N SER A 70 -15.01 -2.75 -4.18
CA SER A 70 -15.57 -1.61 -3.48
C SER A 70 -16.66 -1.98 -2.49
N ASP A 71 -17.32 -3.13 -2.70
CA ASP A 71 -18.59 -3.49 -2.05
C ASP A 71 -19.69 -2.45 -2.35
N ASP A 72 -20.94 -2.88 -2.55
CA ASP A 72 -21.99 -2.11 -3.23
C ASP A 72 -22.65 -1.01 -2.34
N GLY A 73 -21.88 -0.45 -1.40
CA GLY A 73 -22.31 0.52 -0.40
C GLY A 73 -22.31 1.99 -0.87
N LEU A 74 -22.87 2.89 -0.04
CA LEU A 74 -23.04 4.31 -0.37
C LEU A 74 -21.72 5.11 -0.46
N GLN A 75 -20.66 4.68 0.23
CA GLN A 75 -19.31 5.28 0.21
C GLN A 75 -18.25 4.21 0.46
N PRO A 76 -17.81 3.48 -0.57
CA PRO A 76 -16.85 2.40 -0.42
C PRO A 76 -15.45 2.95 -0.09
N MET A 77 -14.74 2.31 0.85
CA MET A 77 -13.35 2.64 1.21
C MET A 77 -12.51 1.36 1.38
N PRO A 78 -11.28 1.29 0.83
CA PRO A 78 -10.38 0.15 0.97
C PRO A 78 -9.73 0.14 2.36
N ILE A 79 -10.52 -0.09 3.42
CA ILE A 79 -9.99 -0.13 4.80
C ILE A 79 -8.92 -1.23 4.95
N PHE A 80 -8.97 -2.29 4.15
CA PHE A 80 -7.94 -3.33 4.11
C PHE A 80 -6.56 -2.80 3.71
N ALA A 81 -6.47 -1.69 2.97
CA ALA A 81 -5.21 -1.07 2.54
C ALA A 81 -4.59 -0.14 3.60
N THR A 82 -5.18 -0.05 4.80
CA THR A 82 -4.70 0.83 5.88
C THR A 82 -3.22 0.59 6.19
N SER A 83 -2.83 -0.66 6.43
CA SER A 83 -1.46 -1.01 6.79
C SER A 83 -0.50 -0.76 5.63
N TRP A 84 -0.93 -1.03 4.39
CA TRP A 84 -0.15 -0.81 3.18
C TRP A 84 0.26 0.66 3.06
N ILE A 85 -0.69 1.57 3.24
CA ILE A 85 -0.45 3.00 3.09
C ILE A 85 0.38 3.55 4.27
N LEU A 86 -0.05 3.27 5.50
CA LEU A 86 0.59 3.85 6.69
C LEU A 86 2.02 3.37 6.88
N THR A 87 2.31 2.13 6.51
CA THR A 87 3.64 1.52 6.71
C THR A 87 4.40 1.37 5.41
N THR A 88 3.85 1.86 4.29
CA THR A 88 4.41 1.64 2.96
C THR A 88 4.75 0.16 2.72
N PHE A 89 3.78 -0.70 3.00
CA PHE A 89 3.84 -2.18 2.99
C PHE A 89 4.81 -2.85 3.97
N ALA A 90 5.56 -2.09 4.77
CA ALA A 90 6.55 -2.67 5.69
C ALA A 90 5.94 -3.52 6.82
N HIS A 91 4.66 -3.31 7.13
CA HIS A 91 3.96 -4.13 8.11
C HIS A 91 3.65 -5.53 7.60
N ASP A 92 3.32 -5.66 6.31
CA ASP A 92 2.75 -6.87 5.74
C ASP A 92 3.78 -7.72 4.97
N ILE A 93 4.93 -7.14 4.59
CA ILE A 93 6.01 -7.84 3.90
C ILE A 93 7.10 -8.25 4.90
N GLU A 94 7.31 -9.56 5.06
CA GLU A 94 8.28 -10.10 6.02
C GLU A 94 9.72 -10.07 5.48
N SER A 95 9.89 -10.19 4.16
CA SER A 95 11.22 -10.20 3.55
C SER A 95 11.81 -8.80 3.46
N LEU A 96 12.92 -8.56 4.17
CA LEU A 96 13.63 -7.28 4.12
C LEU A 96 14.04 -6.91 2.69
N GLU A 97 14.53 -7.87 1.91
CA GLU A 97 14.93 -7.64 0.52
C GLU A 97 13.73 -7.22 -0.36
N ALA A 98 12.57 -7.83 -0.13
CA ALA A 98 11.35 -7.52 -0.86
C ALA A 98 10.81 -6.10 -0.53
N VAL A 99 10.75 -5.74 0.75
CA VAL A 99 10.29 -4.39 1.15
C VAL A 99 11.29 -3.31 0.75
N GLN A 100 12.61 -3.58 0.81
CA GLN A 100 13.64 -2.67 0.30
C GLN A 100 13.40 -2.32 -1.17
N ARG A 101 13.06 -3.31 -2.00
CA ARG A 101 12.77 -3.10 -3.42
C ARG A 101 11.56 -2.19 -3.66
N LEU A 102 10.54 -2.22 -2.79
CA LEU A 102 9.43 -1.24 -2.84
C LEU A 102 9.89 0.15 -2.42
N TYR A 103 10.75 0.24 -1.41
CA TYR A 103 11.28 1.52 -0.94
C TYR A 103 12.16 2.20 -1.99
N ASP A 104 12.89 1.44 -2.81
CA ASP A 104 13.63 2.00 -3.95
C ASP A 104 12.70 2.82 -4.86
N VAL A 105 11.49 2.32 -5.14
CA VAL A 105 10.52 2.98 -6.02
C VAL A 105 9.81 4.11 -5.31
N LEU A 106 9.33 3.86 -4.08
CA LEU A 106 8.64 4.89 -3.29
C LEU A 106 9.51 6.13 -3.04
N LEU A 107 10.81 5.94 -2.80
CA LEU A 107 11.74 7.03 -2.56
C LEU A 107 12.23 7.71 -3.85
N ALA A 108 12.24 6.99 -4.98
CA ALA A 108 12.63 7.54 -6.28
C ALA A 108 11.48 8.22 -7.06
N SER A 109 10.23 7.97 -6.64
CA SER A 109 9.02 8.42 -7.36
C SER A 109 8.29 9.55 -6.61
N HIS A 110 7.18 10.03 -7.17
CA HIS A 110 6.35 11.03 -6.50
C HIS A 110 5.60 10.45 -5.28
N PRO A 111 5.18 11.28 -4.30
CA PRO A 111 4.58 10.79 -3.04
C PRO A 111 3.31 9.93 -3.19
N LEU A 112 2.54 10.13 -4.26
CA LEU A 112 1.34 9.34 -4.55
C LEU A 112 1.63 7.95 -5.15
N MET A 113 2.90 7.55 -5.36
CA MET A 113 3.29 6.22 -5.86
C MET A 113 2.69 5.07 -5.01
N ILE A 114 2.48 5.32 -3.72
CA ILE A 114 1.81 4.37 -2.82
C ILE A 114 0.38 4.01 -3.29
N VAL A 115 -0.35 4.96 -3.89
CA VAL A 115 -1.70 4.73 -4.44
C VAL A 115 -1.64 3.75 -5.60
N TYR A 116 -0.70 3.94 -6.52
CA TYR A 116 -0.48 3.05 -7.66
C TYR A 116 -0.09 1.64 -7.22
N LEU A 117 0.81 1.53 -6.22
CA LEU A 117 1.15 0.24 -5.61
C LEU A 117 -0.05 -0.45 -4.96
N CYS A 118 -0.93 0.28 -4.28
CA CYS A 118 -2.16 -0.30 -3.73
C CYS A 118 -3.09 -0.84 -4.82
N VAL A 119 -3.28 -0.10 -5.92
CA VAL A 119 -4.12 -0.56 -7.05
C VAL A 119 -3.47 -1.76 -7.75
N ALA A 120 -2.16 -1.73 -7.96
CA ALA A 120 -1.41 -2.86 -8.51
C ALA A 120 -1.51 -4.09 -7.61
N MET A 121 -1.52 -3.92 -6.28
CA MET A 121 -1.72 -5.02 -5.34
C MET A 121 -3.12 -5.62 -5.47
N ILE A 122 -4.16 -4.80 -5.65
CA ILE A 122 -5.52 -5.32 -5.88
C ILE A 122 -5.59 -6.06 -7.20
N LYS A 123 -5.03 -5.50 -8.28
CA LYS A 123 -5.02 -6.09 -9.62
C LYS A 123 -4.23 -7.40 -9.69
N LEU A 124 -3.10 -7.50 -8.99
CA LEU A 124 -2.29 -8.73 -8.95
C LEU A 124 -3.05 -9.92 -8.33
N TYR A 125 -4.13 -9.65 -7.59
CA TYR A 125 -4.94 -10.63 -6.86
C TYR A 125 -6.36 -10.74 -7.44
N GLU A 126 -6.59 -10.25 -8.66
CA GLU A 126 -7.90 -10.25 -9.29
C GLU A 126 -8.54 -11.65 -9.35
N GLU A 127 -7.78 -12.66 -9.79
CA GLU A 127 -8.27 -14.04 -9.93
C GLU A 127 -8.76 -14.57 -8.57
N GLU A 128 -8.02 -14.26 -7.50
CA GLU A 128 -8.33 -14.73 -6.16
C GLU A 128 -9.52 -13.97 -5.54
N LEU A 129 -9.68 -12.69 -5.89
CA LEU A 129 -10.87 -11.94 -5.53
C LEU A 129 -12.10 -12.50 -6.24
N GLU A 130 -11.99 -12.81 -7.54
CA GLU A 130 -13.08 -13.39 -8.35
C GLU A 130 -13.50 -14.77 -7.83
N GLU A 131 -12.54 -15.65 -7.54
CA GLU A 131 -12.79 -16.99 -7.01
C GLU A 131 -13.53 -16.97 -5.66
N ASN A 132 -13.28 -15.95 -4.82
CA ASN A 132 -13.87 -15.85 -3.48
C ASN A 132 -15.10 -14.93 -3.42
N ALA A 133 -15.49 -14.30 -4.54
CA ALA A 133 -16.55 -13.31 -4.60
C ALA A 133 -17.92 -13.85 -4.13
N GLU A 134 -18.29 -15.05 -4.58
CA GLU A 134 -19.59 -15.66 -4.26
C GLU A 134 -19.72 -16.03 -2.77
N GLU A 135 -18.64 -16.51 -2.17
CA GLU A 135 -18.62 -16.99 -0.79
C GLU A 135 -18.53 -15.85 0.24
N MET A 136 -17.78 -14.80 -0.09
CA MET A 136 -17.37 -13.76 0.87
C MET A 136 -18.11 -12.42 0.68
N GLN A 137 -18.80 -12.21 -0.46
CA GLN A 137 -19.54 -10.99 -0.80
C GLN A 137 -18.80 -9.71 -0.36
N SER A 138 -19.40 -8.94 0.55
CA SER A 138 -18.92 -7.67 1.09
C SER A 138 -17.59 -7.72 1.84
N SER A 139 -17.10 -8.92 2.14
CA SER A 139 -15.87 -9.13 2.89
C SER A 139 -14.75 -9.77 2.05
N VAL A 140 -14.93 -9.91 0.72
CA VAL A 140 -13.96 -10.60 -0.14
C VAL A 140 -12.56 -10.01 -0.05
N CYS A 141 -12.40 -8.69 -0.17
CA CYS A 141 -11.09 -8.05 -0.04
C CYS A 141 -10.50 -8.23 1.35
N PHE A 142 -11.33 -8.11 2.40
CA PHE A 142 -10.84 -8.36 3.74
C PHE A 142 -10.40 -9.80 3.89
N PHE A 143 -11.12 -10.78 3.36
CA PHE A 143 -10.71 -12.17 3.45
C PHE A 143 -9.41 -12.45 2.69
N VAL A 144 -9.37 -12.03 1.42
CA VAL A 144 -8.19 -12.21 0.56
C VAL A 144 -6.98 -11.52 1.17
N PHE A 145 -7.12 -10.29 1.67
CA PHE A 145 -5.98 -9.50 2.16
C PHE A 145 -5.70 -9.57 3.68
N LYS A 146 -6.60 -10.11 4.53
CA LYS A 146 -6.40 -10.22 6.00
C LYS A 146 -5.77 -11.54 6.44
N ALA A 147 -5.83 -12.59 5.63
CA ALA A 147 -4.96 -13.73 5.88
C ALA A 147 -3.50 -13.25 5.74
N PRO A 148 -2.52 -13.76 6.54
CA PRO A 148 -1.11 -13.51 6.27
C PRO A 148 -0.79 -14.18 4.93
N LEU A 149 -1.05 -13.44 3.85
CA LEU A 149 -0.68 -13.79 2.52
C LEU A 149 0.83 -13.79 2.51
N LYS A 150 1.41 -14.98 2.34
CA LYS A 150 2.84 -15.26 2.12
C LYS A 150 3.39 -14.62 0.82
N LYS A 151 2.88 -13.46 0.42
CA LYS A 151 2.56 -13.19 -0.96
C LYS A 151 2.96 -11.75 -1.29
N LEU A 152 4.23 -11.48 -1.01
CA LEU A 152 5.15 -10.49 -1.61
C LEU A 152 6.54 -10.72 -0.97
N ASN A 153 6.94 -11.98 -0.78
CA ASN A 153 8.16 -12.33 -0.06
C ASN A 153 9.34 -12.62 -0.99
N SER A 154 9.13 -12.52 -2.31
CA SER A 154 10.16 -12.70 -3.32
C SER A 154 10.30 -11.44 -4.17
N LEU A 155 11.53 -11.18 -4.63
CA LEU A 155 11.80 -10.06 -5.54
C LEU A 155 11.01 -10.14 -6.84
N ASP A 156 10.74 -11.34 -7.35
CA ASP A 156 9.96 -11.50 -8.59
C ASP A 156 8.52 -10.98 -8.43
N GLN A 157 7.86 -11.34 -7.33
CA GLN A 157 6.52 -10.84 -7.00
C GLN A 157 6.52 -9.32 -6.81
N VAL A 158 7.50 -8.78 -6.10
CA VAL A 158 7.62 -7.33 -5.90
C VAL A 158 7.90 -6.61 -7.22
N ASN A 159 8.76 -7.15 -8.08
CA ASN A 159 9.05 -6.54 -9.38
C ASN A 159 7.82 -6.54 -10.29
N ARG A 160 7.01 -7.60 -10.28
CA ARG A 160 5.72 -7.63 -10.98
C ARG A 160 4.77 -6.54 -10.46
N LEU A 161 4.65 -6.42 -9.14
CA LEU A 161 3.85 -5.37 -8.51
C LEU A 161 4.31 -3.97 -8.92
N VAL A 162 5.62 -3.70 -8.84
CA VAL A 162 6.21 -2.42 -9.23
C VAL A 162 5.98 -2.12 -10.71
N SER A 163 6.17 -3.11 -11.59
CA SER A 163 5.98 -2.91 -13.03
C SER A 163 4.54 -2.49 -13.33
N LEU A 164 3.57 -3.19 -12.72
CA LEU A 164 2.16 -2.87 -12.88
C LEU A 164 1.80 -1.48 -12.31
N ALA A 165 2.38 -1.10 -11.17
CA ALA A 165 2.16 0.23 -10.61
C ALA A 165 2.70 1.36 -11.52
N LEU A 166 3.87 1.16 -12.13
CA LEU A 166 4.45 2.11 -13.08
C LEU A 166 3.62 2.19 -14.38
N GLU A 167 3.06 1.08 -14.87
CA GLU A 167 2.14 1.09 -16.02
C GLU A 167 0.88 1.93 -15.75
N PHE A 168 0.38 1.95 -14.52
CA PHE A 168 -0.76 2.78 -14.14
C PHE A 168 -0.41 4.26 -13.98
N GLU A 169 0.85 4.58 -13.63
CA GLU A 169 1.33 5.97 -13.53
C GLU A 169 1.36 6.67 -14.89
N GLU A 170 1.64 5.92 -15.97
CA GLU A 170 1.77 6.45 -17.32
C GLU A 170 0.44 6.75 -18.05
N GLN A 171 -0.71 6.37 -17.48
CA GLN A 171 -2.05 6.53 -18.06
C GLN A 171 -2.69 7.88 -17.72
#